data_AF-A0A2E3J0M6-F1
#
_entry.id   AF-A0A2E3J0M6-F1
#
_cell.length_a   1.000
_cell.length_b   1.000
_cell.length_c   1.000
_cell.angle_alpha   90.00
_cell.angle_beta   90.00
_cell.angle_gamma   90.00
#
_symmetry.space_group_name_H-M   'P 1'
#
loop_
_entity.id
_entity.type
_entity.pdbx_description
1 polymer ?
#
loop_
_entity_poly.entity_id
_entity_poly.type
_entity_poly.pdbx_seq_one_letter_code
_entity_poly.pdbx_strand_id
1 'polypeptide(L)' 'MDLEEMVEIVKRIPISQGFSQEQTTKMLDVCEERHEERLIESGEFIFRKGKPNSEMLILLEGHLHVKTRTGAEIASICCG' A
#
# COMPACT_ATOMS: atom_id res chain seq x y z
N MET A 1 8.78 -2.75 -10.13
CA MET A 1 9.40 -1.41 -10.03
C MET A 1 10.85 -1.59 -9.57
N ASP A 2 11.76 -0.63 -9.71
CA ASP A 2 13.09 -0.78 -9.08
C ASP A 2 13.10 -0.28 -7.62
N LEU A 3 14.13 -0.67 -6.87
CA LEU A 3 14.24 -0.35 -5.43
C LEU A 3 14.39 1.15 -5.18
N GLU A 4 15.07 1.88 -6.07
CA GLU A 4 15.29 3.32 -5.90
C GLU A 4 13.96 4.07 -6.03
N GLU A 5 13.16 3.73 -7.03
CA GLU A 5 11.83 4.28 -7.26
C GLU A 5 10.88 3.96 -6.10
N MET A 6 10.91 2.74 -5.56
CA MET A 6 10.13 2.38 -4.36
C MET A 6 10.51 3.22 -3.14
N VAL A 7 11.81 3.44 -2.91
CA VAL A 7 12.27 4.27 -1.79
C VAL A 7 11.76 5.70 -1.94
N GLU A 8 11.78 6.26 -3.15
CA GLU A 8 11.25 7.59 -3.40
C GLU A 8 9.75 7.69 -3.10
N ILE A 9 8.96 6.70 -3.53
CA ILE A 9 7.52 6.63 -3.25
C ILE A 9 7.28 6.51 -1.75
N VAL A 10 7.95 5.57 -1.09
CA VAL A 10 7.77 5.33 0.34
C VAL A 10 8.07 6.59 1.13
N LYS A 11 9.16 7.31 0.83
CA LYS A 11 9.54 8.54 1.53
C LYS A 11 8.54 9.69 1.40
N ARG A 12 7.66 9.66 0.39
CA ARG A 12 6.58 10.65 0.26
C ARG A 12 5.41 10.38 1.21
N ILE A 13 5.30 9.17 1.75
CA ILE A 13 4.23 8.80 2.67
C ILE A 13 4.50 9.46 4.04
N PRO A 14 3.56 10.25 4.60
CA PRO A 14 3.81 10.99 5.84
C PRO A 14 4.34 10.15 7.01
N ILE A 15 3.91 8.89 7.13
CA ILE A 15 4.34 7.98 8.21
C ILE A 15 5.82 7.58 8.13
N SER A 16 6.44 7.69 6.95
CA SER A 16 7.83 7.29 6.71
C SER A 16 8.82 8.48 6.70
N GLN A 17 8.36 9.73 6.80
CA GLN A 17 9.20 10.92 6.68
C GLN A 17 10.33 11.01 7.73
N GLY A 18 10.21 10.27 8.84
CA GLY A 18 11.26 10.17 9.86
C GLY A 18 12.33 9.12 9.57
N PHE A 19 12.21 8.34 8.48
CA PHE A 19 13.15 7.28 8.15
C PHE A 19 14.29 7.80 7.28
N SER A 20 15.51 7.38 7.62
CA SER A 20 16.67 7.53 6.76
C SER A 20 16.55 6.66 5.49
N GLN A 21 17.42 6.91 4.51
CA GLN A 21 17.53 6.06 3.32
C GLN A 21 17.72 4.59 3.72
N GLU A 22 18.69 4.32 4.60
CA GLU A 22 19.03 2.96 5.04
C GLU A 22 17.84 2.27 5.75
N GLN A 23 17.12 2.99 6.60
CA GLN A 23 15.92 2.44 7.27
C GLN A 23 14.80 2.16 6.27
N THR A 24 14.63 3.01 5.26
CA THR A 24 13.62 2.82 4.22
C THR A 24 13.95 1.58 3.38
N THR A 25 15.21 1.42 2.97
CA THR A 25 15.66 0.22 2.25
C THR A 25 15.46 -1.04 3.07
N LYS A 26 15.87 -1.06 4.35
CA LYS A 26 15.65 -2.21 5.24
C LYS A 26 14.18 -2.57 5.44
N MET A 27 13.31 -1.56 5.45
CA MET A 27 11.86 -1.79 5.51
C MET A 27 11.35 -2.43 4.22
N LEU A 28 11.82 -1.97 3.07
CA LEU A 28 11.47 -2.54 1.77
C LEU A 28 12.03 -3.96 1.58
N ASP A 29 13.19 -4.27 2.16
CA ASP A 29 13.79 -5.61 2.10
C ASP A 29 12.91 -6.70 2.74
N VAL A 30 12.03 -6.33 3.68
CA VAL A 30 11.06 -7.24 4.31
C VAL A 30 9.67 -7.17 3.68
N CYS A 31 9.47 -6.29 2.70
CA CYS A 31 8.24 -6.22 1.92
C CYS A 31 8.29 -7.24 0.78
N GLU A 32 7.15 -7.88 0.52
CA GLU A 32 6.97 -8.67 -0.69
C GLU A 32 6.28 -7.79 -1.74
N GLU A 33 6.96 -7.51 -2.86
CA GLU A 33 6.34 -6.85 -4.01
C GLU A 33 5.25 -7.78 -4.54
N ARG A 34 3.98 -7.41 -4.38
CA ARG A 34 2.87 -8.19 -4.95
C ARG A 34 2.70 -7.86 -6.42
N HIS A 35 3.64 -8.28 -7.25
CA HIS A 35 3.58 -8.11 -8.71
C HIS A 35 3.11 -9.36 -9.46
N GLU A 36 3.25 -10.56 -8.90
CA GLU A 36 3.40 -11.72 -9.80
C GLU A 36 2.32 -12.81 -9.78
N GLU A 37 1.29 -12.78 -8.93
CA GLU A 37 0.22 -13.81 -9.03
C GLU A 37 -1.21 -13.30 -9.20
N ARG A 38 -1.51 -12.03 -8.85
CA ARG A 38 -2.80 -11.39 -9.15
C ARG A 38 -2.69 -9.89 -8.96
N LEU A 39 -2.60 -9.13 -10.05
CA LEU A 39 -2.92 -7.71 -10.01
C LEU A 39 -4.31 -7.57 -9.37
N ILE A 40 -4.43 -6.72 -8.36
CA ILE A 40 -5.73 -6.47 -7.73
C ILE A 40 -6.58 -5.74 -8.76
N GLU A 41 -7.53 -6.46 -9.35
CA GLU A 41 -8.36 -5.92 -10.41
C GLU A 41 -9.31 -4.85 -9.85
N SER A 42 -9.71 -3.93 -10.73
CA SER A 42 -10.68 -2.91 -10.36
C SER A 42 -11.98 -3.55 -9.86
N GLY A 43 -12.41 -3.16 -8.66
CA GLY A 43 -13.59 -3.71 -8.00
C GLY A 43 -13.30 -4.86 -7.04
N GLU A 44 -12.06 -5.36 -6.96
CA GLU A 44 -11.69 -6.33 -5.93
C GLU A 44 -11.56 -5.70 -4.54
N PHE A 45 -11.91 -6.48 -3.51
CA PHE A 45 -11.76 -6.06 -2.12
C PHE A 45 -10.49 -6.66 -1.52
N ILE A 46 -9.56 -5.80 -1.15
CA ILE A 46 -8.28 -6.18 -0.53
C ILE A 46 -8.48 -6.70 0.90
N PHE A 47 -9.13 -5.89 1.74
CA PHE A 47 -9.48 -6.25 3.11
C PHE A 47 -10.97 -6.11 3.36
N ARG A 48 -11.49 -6.93 4.29
CA ARG A 48 -12.88 -6.90 4.73
C ARG A 48 -12.97 -6.74 6.23
N LYS A 49 -13.83 -5.82 6.68
CA LYS A 49 -14.07 -5.60 8.11
C LYS A 49 -14.44 -6.91 8.82
N GLY A 50 -13.79 -7.17 9.95
CA GLY A 50 -14.03 -8.35 10.77
C GLY A 50 -13.34 -9.64 10.27
N LYS A 51 -12.59 -9.56 9.17
CA LYS A 51 -11.66 -10.65 8.80
C LYS A 51 -10.30 -10.38 9.45
N PRO A 52 -9.68 -11.39 10.08
CA PRO A 52 -8.33 -11.24 10.61
C PRO A 52 -7.38 -10.95 9.45
N ASN A 53 -6.49 -9.99 9.66
CA ASN A 53 -5.42 -9.66 8.74
C ASN A 53 -4.19 -9.23 9.56
N SER A 54 -3.02 -9.72 9.17
CA SER A 54 -1.72 -9.37 9.77
C SER A 54 -0.87 -8.49 8.86
N GLU A 55 -1.35 -8.19 7.65
CA GLU A 55 -0.58 -7.49 6.62
C GLU A 55 -0.79 -5.98 6.69
N MET A 56 0.31 -5.24 6.52
CA MET A 56 0.31 -3.82 6.18
C MET A 56 0.67 -3.69 4.71
N LEU A 57 -0.13 -2.95 3.95
CA LEU A 57 0.11 -2.72 2.53
C LEU A 57 0.49 -1.27 2.29
N ILE A 58 1.43 -1.08 1.38
CA ILE A 58 1.81 0.22 0.84
C ILE A 58 1.28 0.28 -0.58
N LEU A 59 0.48 1.30 -0.89
CA LEU A 59 -0.01 1.51 -2.25
C LEU A 59 1.11 2.18 -3.05
N LEU A 60 1.67 1.45 -4.01
CA LEU A 60 2.76 1.93 -4.87
C LEU A 60 2.22 2.69 -6.09
N GLU A 61 1.09 2.25 -6.65
CA GLU A 61 0.42 2.88 -7.78
C GLU A 61 -1.09 2.60 -7.72
N GLY A 62 -1.91 3.57 -8.12
CA GLY A 62 -3.35 3.42 -8.32
C GLY A 62 -4.22 4.09 -7.26
N HIS A 63 -5.46 3.60 -7.14
CA HIS A 63 -6.50 4.19 -6.29
C HIS A 63 -7.23 3.11 -5.49
N LEU A 64 -7.33 3.32 -4.18
CA LEU A 64 -8.10 2.48 -3.27
C LEU A 64 -9.22 3.29 -2.61
N HIS A 65 -10.38 2.65 -2.47
CA HIS A 65 -11.53 3.22 -1.77
C HIS A 65 -11.82 2.44 -0.50
N VAL A 66 -12.02 3.16 0.60
CA VAL A 66 -12.47 2.60 1.88
C VAL A 66 -13.97 2.80 1.97
N LYS A 67 -14.72 1.69 1.95
CA LYS A 67 -16.18 1.69 1.97
C LYS A 67 -16.73 1.04 3.24
N THR A 68 -17.82 1.59 3.75
CA THR A 68 -18.65 0.93 4.78
C THR A 68 -19.40 -0.26 4.19
N ARG A 69 -20.00 -1.07 5.07
CA ARG A 69 -20.91 -2.16 4.67
C ARG A 69 -22.13 -1.67 3.88
N THR A 70 -22.55 -0.42 4.05
CA THR A 70 -23.66 0.17 3.29
C THR A 70 -23.25 0.68 1.91
N GLY A 71 -21.96 0.56 1.55
CA GLY A 71 -21.41 1.04 0.28
C GLY A 71 -20.99 2.51 0.30
N ALA A 72 -21.25 3.25 1.39
CA ALA A 72 -20.79 4.62 1.52
C ALA A 72 -19.26 4.67 1.62
N GLU A 73 -18.66 5.49 0.77
CA GLU A 73 -17.22 5.77 0.77
C GLU A 73 -16.86 6.71 1.94
N ILE A 74 -15.79 6.37 2.65
CA ILE A 74 -15.32 7.10 3.83
C ILE A 74 -13.99 7.80 3.55
N ALA A 75 -13.14 7.18 2.74
CA ALA A 75 -11.84 7.70 2.37
C ALA A 75 -11.35 7.06 1.07
N SER A 76 -10.43 7.75 0.41
CA SER A 76 -9.65 7.24 -0.72
C SER A 76 -8.16 7.33 -0.41
N ILE A 77 -7.39 6.38 -0.92
CA ILE A 77 -5.93 6.35 -0.86
C ILE A 77 -5.45 6.32 -2.30
N CYS A 78 -4.66 7.30 -2.70
CA CYS A 78 -4.19 7.47 -4.08
C CYS A 78 -2.65 7.51 -4.08
N CYS A 79 -2.03 6.81 -5.02
CA CYS A 79 -0.60 6.91 -5.30
C CYS A 79 -0.42 7.01 -6.82
N GLY A 80 0.12 8.13 -7.29
CA GLY A 80 0.30 8.47 -8.69
C GLY A 80 0.88 9.87 -8.84
#